data_AF-A0A2P2CHZ4-F1
#
_entry.id   AF-A0A2P2CHZ4-F1
#
_cell.length_a   1.000
_cell.length_b   1.000
_cell.length_c   1.000
_cell.angle_alpha   90.00
_cell.angle_beta   90.00
_cell.angle_gamma   90.00
#
_symmetry.space_group_name_H-M   'P 1'
#
loop_
_entity.id
_entity.type
_entity.pdbx_description
1 polymer ?
#
loop_
_entity_poly.entity_id
_entity_poly.type
_entity_poly.pdbx_seq_one_letter_code
_entity_poly.pdbx_strand_id
1 'polypeptide(L)'
;MRRTLLVTTAFALALTGCGGGSDPDAGTRPEPTEVATVAVETGTEPGTDLSFGDPATLVWKPSLEVTGELELSVDAVAEQRRSVFDGWTQGEAMADARPYFVTVSLTNTGESDLAGQVVPLYLRDDRGTLGAPWTLDGDFAACQSGPLPTPFAPGDSAEICLVFLAPDGAHVEDVVFEPTEGYDPISWTGEVAAPRKKKPGRAARRTGRG
;
A
#
# COMPACT_ATOMS: atom_id res chain seq x y z
N MET A 1 28.71 9.07 42.02
CA MET A 1 30.20 9.07 41.91
C MET A 1 30.58 8.52 40.54
N ARG A 2 31.74 8.92 39.96
CA ARG A 2 32.13 8.78 38.53
C ARG A 2 31.30 9.72 37.61
N ARG A 3 31.82 10.73 36.86
CA ARG A 3 33.17 11.05 36.29
C ARG A 3 33.73 9.89 35.46
N THR A 4 34.12 10.01 34.18
CA THR A 4 34.45 11.16 33.29
C THR A 4 34.25 10.69 31.82
N LEU A 5 34.48 11.41 30.70
CA LEU A 5 35.23 12.65 30.36
C LEU A 5 34.63 13.28 29.08
N LEU A 6 35.10 14.47 28.68
CA LEU A 6 34.90 15.10 27.35
C LEU A 6 36.24 15.08 26.58
N VAL A 7 36.25 14.76 25.29
CA VAL A 7 37.38 15.08 24.39
C VAL A 7 36.85 15.55 23.04
N THR A 8 36.90 16.87 22.84
CA THR A 8 36.76 17.53 21.53
C THR A 8 38.11 17.59 20.83
N THR A 9 38.18 17.25 19.54
CA THR A 9 39.37 17.48 18.72
C THR A 9 38.96 18.17 17.41
N ALA A 10 39.36 19.42 17.26
CA ALA A 10 39.31 20.13 15.98
C ALA A 10 40.68 20.01 15.29
N PHE A 11 40.69 19.89 13.96
CA PHE A 11 41.90 20.05 13.16
C PHE A 11 41.58 20.84 11.89
N ALA A 12 42.47 21.72 11.48
CA ALA A 12 42.23 22.69 10.42
C ALA A 12 43.46 22.86 9.51
N LEU A 13 43.19 23.31 8.28
CA LEU A 13 44.12 23.93 7.32
C LEU A 13 45.24 23.05 6.72
N ALA A 14 45.18 22.89 5.40
CA ALA A 14 46.22 23.41 4.49
C ALA A 14 45.69 23.52 3.06
N LEU A 15 45.84 24.68 2.41
CA LEU A 15 45.85 24.80 0.95
C LEU A 15 47.31 24.89 0.50
N THR A 16 47.70 24.08 -0.48
CA THR A 16 48.94 24.22 -1.25
C THR A 16 48.62 23.88 -2.72
N GLY A 17 49.30 24.51 -3.67
CA GLY A 17 49.00 24.31 -5.09
C GLY A 17 50.20 24.50 -6.01
N CYS A 18 49.89 24.51 -7.31
CA CYS A 18 50.78 24.79 -8.46
C CYS A 18 51.75 23.66 -8.89
N GLY A 19 51.89 23.49 -10.20
CA GLY A 19 52.84 22.57 -10.86
C GLY A 19 52.28 21.96 -12.14
N GLY A 20 52.61 22.52 -13.32
CA GLY A 20 52.13 22.04 -14.62
C GLY A 20 53.07 21.05 -15.32
N GLY A 21 52.65 20.52 -16.48
CA GLY A 21 53.50 19.67 -17.33
C GLY A 21 52.76 18.87 -18.40
N SER A 22 52.77 19.40 -19.62
CA SER A 22 52.36 18.86 -20.94
C SER A 22 52.16 17.35 -21.19
N ASP A 23 51.00 17.09 -21.83
CA ASP A 23 50.80 16.32 -23.08
C ASP A 23 50.77 14.77 -23.07
N PRO A 24 50.03 14.14 -24.01
CA PRO A 24 49.23 12.97 -23.69
C PRO A 24 49.89 11.65 -24.08
N ASP A 25 49.96 10.73 -23.13
CA ASP A 25 50.15 9.31 -23.45
C ASP A 25 48.81 8.71 -23.87
N ALA A 26 48.76 8.13 -25.07
CA ALA A 26 47.57 7.52 -25.65
C ALA A 26 47.31 6.14 -25.06
N GLY A 27 47.17 6.07 -23.74
CA GLY A 27 46.70 4.90 -23.03
C GLY A 27 45.26 4.61 -23.44
N THR A 28 45.02 3.46 -24.06
CA THR A 28 43.70 2.91 -24.38
C THR A 28 42.79 3.04 -23.16
N ARG A 29 41.90 4.04 -23.18
CA ARG A 29 40.77 4.10 -22.25
C ARG A 29 39.94 2.85 -22.53
N PRO A 30 39.74 1.94 -21.56
CA PRO A 30 38.70 0.93 -21.73
C PRO A 30 37.40 1.70 -21.96
N GLU A 31 36.74 1.41 -23.07
CA GLU A 31 35.36 1.85 -23.26
C GLU A 31 34.57 1.44 -22.01
N PRO A 32 33.63 2.26 -21.52
CA PRO A 32 32.73 1.77 -20.50
C PRO A 32 31.98 0.61 -21.16
N THR A 33 32.32 -0.62 -20.76
CA THR A 33 31.44 -1.75 -20.99
C THR A 33 30.10 -1.30 -20.44
N GLU A 34 29.13 -1.09 -21.31
CA GLU A 34 27.75 -0.93 -20.89
C GLU A 34 27.46 -2.15 -20.03
N VAL A 35 27.33 -1.91 -18.72
CA VAL A 35 26.85 -2.93 -17.82
C VAL A 35 25.46 -3.20 -18.36
N ALA A 36 25.28 -4.35 -19.00
CA ALA A 36 23.96 -4.77 -19.43
C ALA A 36 23.13 -4.78 -18.16
N THR A 37 22.29 -3.76 -18.01
CA THR A 37 21.22 -3.73 -17.03
C THR A 37 20.34 -4.89 -17.44
N VAL A 38 20.59 -6.05 -16.82
CA VAL A 38 19.59 -7.10 -16.73
C VAL A 38 18.35 -6.42 -16.20
N ALA A 39 17.39 -6.21 -17.10
CA ALA A 39 16.12 -5.66 -16.72
C ALA A 39 15.59 -6.57 -15.62
N VAL A 40 15.30 -5.98 -14.46
CA VAL A 40 14.39 -6.65 -13.53
C VAL A 40 13.06 -6.59 -14.27
N GLU A 41 12.58 -7.74 -14.76
CA GLU A 41 11.34 -7.82 -15.52
C GLU A 41 10.23 -7.08 -14.73
N THR A 42 9.52 -6.21 -15.43
CA THR A 42 9.26 -4.88 -14.91
C THR A 42 7.96 -4.78 -14.12
N GLY A 43 8.08 -4.67 -12.80
CA GLY A 43 7.03 -4.07 -11.98
C GLY A 43 6.83 -2.59 -12.31
N THR A 44 5.69 -2.02 -11.90
CA THR A 44 5.44 -0.57 -11.94
C THR A 44 6.50 0.16 -11.12
N GLU A 45 6.94 1.33 -11.59
CA GLU A 45 8.02 2.09 -10.96
C GLU A 45 7.59 2.60 -9.56
N PRO A 46 8.44 2.48 -8.53
CA PRO A 46 8.19 3.10 -7.23
C PRO A 46 7.91 4.61 -7.37
N GLY A 47 7.00 5.14 -6.56
CA GLY A 47 6.54 6.54 -6.64
C GLY A 47 5.58 6.84 -7.81
N THR A 48 5.05 5.82 -8.50
CA THR A 48 4.02 6.03 -9.54
C THR A 48 2.67 6.39 -8.92
N ASP A 49 2.14 7.55 -9.31
CA ASP A 49 0.76 7.98 -9.04
C ASP A 49 -0.21 7.42 -10.12
N LEU A 50 -1.33 6.84 -9.67
CA LEU A 50 -2.36 6.18 -10.48
C LEU A 50 -3.76 6.66 -10.09
N SER A 51 -4.72 6.53 -11.01
CA SER A 51 -6.15 6.74 -10.73
C SER A 51 -6.81 5.44 -10.27
N PHE A 52 -7.93 5.52 -9.56
CA PHE A 52 -8.77 4.34 -9.33
C PHE A 52 -9.20 3.71 -10.67
N GLY A 53 -8.99 2.40 -10.80
CA GLY A 53 -9.17 1.61 -12.02
C GLY A 53 -7.92 1.48 -12.91
N ASP A 54 -6.84 2.23 -12.67
CA ASP A 54 -5.57 2.05 -13.38
C ASP A 54 -4.80 0.84 -12.80
N PRO A 55 -4.29 -0.09 -13.64
CA PRO A 55 -3.55 -1.26 -13.19
C PRO A 55 -2.07 -0.95 -12.90
N ALA A 56 -1.48 -1.69 -11.97
CA ALA A 56 -0.04 -1.75 -11.73
C ALA A 56 0.45 -3.19 -11.61
N THR A 57 1.69 -3.44 -12.03
CA THR A 57 2.38 -4.72 -11.79
C THR A 57 3.18 -4.60 -10.49
N LEU A 58 2.73 -5.29 -9.45
CA LEU A 58 3.29 -5.25 -8.10
C LEU A 58 4.22 -6.43 -7.87
N VAL A 59 5.46 -6.16 -7.43
CA VAL A 59 6.46 -7.19 -7.13
C VAL A 59 6.89 -7.08 -5.67
N TRP A 60 6.76 -8.14 -4.88
CA TRP A 60 7.26 -8.21 -3.50
C TRP A 60 7.69 -9.61 -3.10
N LYS A 61 8.23 -9.76 -1.88
CA LYS A 61 8.62 -11.05 -1.30
C LYS A 61 7.85 -11.28 0.00
N PRO A 62 6.71 -11.99 -0.03
CA PRO A 62 5.98 -12.34 1.20
C PRO A 62 6.75 -13.35 2.07
N SER A 63 7.68 -14.12 1.49
CA SER A 63 8.63 -14.96 2.23
C SER A 63 9.99 -15.01 1.53
N LEU A 64 10.96 -15.72 2.10
CA LEU A 64 12.27 -15.91 1.46
C LEU A 64 12.22 -16.81 0.22
N GLU A 65 11.19 -17.66 0.11
CA GLU A 65 11.04 -18.69 -0.92
C GLU A 65 9.98 -18.33 -1.98
N VAL A 66 9.13 -17.34 -1.69
CA VAL A 66 8.03 -16.90 -2.57
C VAL A 66 8.32 -15.49 -3.08
N THR A 67 8.22 -15.30 -4.39
CA THR A 67 8.16 -13.96 -5.01
C THR A 67 6.73 -13.74 -5.47
N GLY A 68 6.08 -12.72 -4.92
CA GLY A 68 4.77 -12.27 -5.34
C GLY A 68 4.89 -11.33 -6.53
N GLU A 69 4.13 -11.62 -7.59
CA GLU A 69 3.95 -10.75 -8.74
C GLU A 69 2.46 -10.75 -9.09
N LEU A 70 1.83 -9.58 -9.03
CA LEU A 70 0.41 -9.40 -9.34
C LEU A 70 0.20 -8.22 -10.29
N GLU A 71 -0.73 -8.34 -11.22
CA GLU A 71 -1.44 -7.17 -11.72
C GLU A 71 -2.54 -6.79 -10.71
N LEU A 72 -2.60 -5.51 -10.31
CA LEU A 72 -3.55 -4.99 -9.34
C LEU A 72 -4.13 -3.65 -9.79
N SER A 73 -5.45 -3.49 -9.71
CA SER A 73 -6.13 -2.18 -9.77
C SER A 73 -6.94 -1.92 -8.49
N VAL A 74 -6.92 -0.68 -8.02
CA VAL A 74 -7.83 -0.20 -6.96
C VAL A 74 -9.07 0.36 -7.64
N ASP A 75 -10.14 -0.42 -7.73
CA ASP A 75 -11.29 -0.10 -8.60
C ASP A 75 -12.24 0.91 -7.98
N ALA A 76 -12.43 0.84 -6.65
CA ALA A 76 -13.31 1.73 -5.93
C ALA A 76 -12.95 1.83 -4.44
N VAL A 77 -13.05 3.04 -3.88
CA VAL A 77 -12.97 3.29 -2.44
C VAL A 77 -14.30 3.88 -1.97
N ALA A 78 -14.94 3.28 -0.97
CA ALA A 78 -16.24 3.69 -0.46
C ALA A 78 -16.27 3.81 1.06
N GLU A 79 -16.47 5.03 1.56
CA GLU A 79 -16.70 5.29 3.00
C GLU A 79 -18.01 4.60 3.42
N GLN A 80 -17.94 3.83 4.50
CA GLN A 80 -19.09 3.14 5.08
C GLN A 80 -19.56 3.84 6.34
N ARG A 81 -20.84 3.62 6.67
CA ARG A 81 -21.34 3.98 8.00
C ARG A 81 -20.80 2.95 8.99
N ARG A 82 -20.33 3.39 10.16
CA ARG A 82 -19.97 2.52 11.29
C ARG A 82 -21.01 1.43 11.61
N SER A 83 -22.30 1.70 11.35
CA SER A 83 -23.39 0.71 11.47
C SER A 83 -23.29 -0.51 10.53
N VAL A 84 -22.29 -0.58 9.65
CA VAL A 84 -21.98 -1.78 8.86
C VAL A 84 -21.46 -2.92 9.73
N PHE A 85 -20.85 -2.59 10.89
CA PHE A 85 -20.41 -3.55 11.91
C PHE A 85 -21.44 -3.75 13.04
N ASP A 86 -22.70 -3.32 12.86
CA ASP A 86 -23.76 -3.57 13.85
C ASP A 86 -23.95 -5.09 14.03
N GLY A 87 -23.80 -5.59 15.27
CA GLY A 87 -23.89 -7.02 15.59
C GLY A 87 -22.56 -7.78 15.58
N TRP A 88 -21.45 -7.13 15.21
CA TRP A 88 -20.09 -7.67 15.33
C TRP A 88 -19.43 -7.19 16.63
N THR A 89 -18.49 -7.97 17.16
CA THR A 89 -17.71 -7.60 18.35
C THR A 89 -16.71 -6.50 18.00
N GLN A 90 -17.13 -5.24 18.14
CA GLN A 90 -16.29 -4.08 17.88
C GLN A 90 -15.25 -3.92 19.01
N GLY A 91 -13.97 -4.12 18.69
CA GLY A 91 -12.86 -3.72 19.58
C GLY A 91 -12.71 -2.20 19.63
N GLU A 92 -11.93 -1.68 20.58
CA GLU A 92 -11.77 -0.23 20.80
C GLU A 92 -11.31 0.52 19.54
N ALA A 93 -10.45 -0.08 18.70
CA ALA A 93 -10.03 0.52 17.44
C ALA A 93 -11.14 0.65 16.37
N MET A 94 -12.21 -0.16 16.44
CA MET A 94 -13.43 0.03 15.63
C MET A 94 -14.38 1.08 16.25
N ALA A 95 -14.21 1.39 17.53
CA ALA A 95 -15.20 2.13 18.31
C ALA A 95 -15.26 3.62 17.97
N ASP A 96 -14.29 4.18 17.23
CA ASP A 96 -14.32 5.56 16.72
C ASP A 96 -13.85 5.70 15.25
N ALA A 97 -13.39 4.63 14.60
CA ALA A 97 -12.88 4.69 13.23
C ALA A 97 -13.95 5.00 12.17
N ARG A 98 -13.50 5.57 11.04
CA ARG A 98 -14.24 5.63 9.77
C ARG A 98 -13.91 4.40 8.92
N PRO A 99 -14.87 3.50 8.67
CA PRO A 99 -14.61 2.37 7.78
C PRO A 99 -14.63 2.78 6.31
N TYR A 100 -13.70 2.25 5.54
CA TYR A 100 -13.65 2.29 4.09
C TYR A 100 -13.64 0.87 3.57
N PHE A 101 -14.47 0.59 2.57
CA PHE A 101 -14.41 -0.65 1.79
C PHE A 101 -13.71 -0.31 0.47
N VAL A 102 -12.67 -1.07 0.15
CA VAL A 102 -11.86 -0.90 -1.06
C VAL A 102 -12.02 -2.16 -1.91
N THR A 103 -12.56 -2.01 -3.11
CA THR A 103 -12.61 -3.09 -4.11
C THR A 103 -11.31 -3.07 -4.90
N VAL A 104 -10.64 -4.22 -4.99
CA VAL A 104 -9.46 -4.40 -5.84
C VAL A 104 -9.63 -5.60 -6.76
N SER A 105 -9.22 -5.44 -8.01
CA SER A 105 -9.09 -6.52 -8.98
C SER A 105 -7.63 -6.97 -9.04
N LEU A 106 -7.43 -8.28 -9.10
CA LEU A 106 -6.14 -8.94 -8.94
C LEU A 106 -5.98 -10.03 -9.99
N THR A 107 -4.81 -10.14 -10.60
CA THR A 107 -4.40 -11.30 -11.39
C THR A 107 -3.00 -11.73 -10.99
N ASN A 108 -2.80 -13.02 -10.70
CA ASN A 108 -1.47 -13.57 -10.46
C ASN A 108 -0.73 -13.73 -11.79
N THR A 109 0.21 -12.81 -12.09
CA THR A 109 1.01 -12.83 -13.31
C THR A 109 2.33 -13.59 -13.15
N GLY A 110 2.76 -13.81 -11.91
CA GLY A 110 4.00 -14.51 -11.57
C GLY A 110 3.93 -16.04 -11.62
N GLU A 111 5.05 -16.68 -11.28
CA GLU A 111 5.21 -18.14 -11.29
C GLU A 111 4.83 -18.82 -9.96
N SER A 112 4.64 -18.07 -8.88
CA SER A 112 4.35 -18.60 -7.54
C SER A 112 2.84 -18.76 -7.31
N ASP A 113 2.42 -19.78 -6.54
CA ASP A 113 1.10 -19.78 -5.90
C ASP A 113 1.11 -18.77 -4.75
N LEU A 114 0.14 -17.84 -4.77
CA LEU A 114 0.03 -16.74 -3.81
C LEU A 114 -1.18 -16.92 -2.87
N ALA A 115 -1.76 -18.12 -2.82
CA ALA A 115 -2.83 -18.46 -1.90
C ALA A 115 -2.51 -18.10 -0.44
N GLY A 116 -3.42 -17.37 0.22
CA GLY A 116 -3.28 -17.00 1.62
C GLY A 116 -2.20 -15.94 1.92
N GLN A 117 -1.55 -15.36 0.90
CA GLN A 117 -0.59 -14.27 1.11
C GLN A 117 -1.31 -12.94 1.35
N VAL A 118 -0.69 -12.06 2.13
CA VAL A 118 -1.16 -10.67 2.32
C VAL A 118 -0.41 -9.78 1.35
N VAL A 119 -1.15 -9.04 0.52
CA VAL A 119 -0.58 -7.96 -0.31
C VAL A 119 -0.32 -6.75 0.61
N PRO A 120 0.87 -6.13 0.58
CA PRO A 120 1.22 -4.99 1.43
C PRO A 120 0.59 -3.69 0.90
N LEU A 121 -0.75 -3.67 0.88
CA LEU A 121 -1.57 -2.49 0.64
C LEU A 121 -1.90 -1.78 1.94
N TYR A 122 -1.93 -0.46 1.91
CA TYR A 122 -2.27 0.41 3.02
C TYR A 122 -3.23 1.51 2.55
N LEU A 123 -4.12 1.95 3.42
CA LEU A 123 -4.86 3.20 3.24
C LEU A 123 -4.06 4.31 3.93
N ARG A 124 -3.72 5.37 3.21
CA ARG A 124 -3.15 6.59 3.80
C ARG A 124 -4.27 7.57 4.13
N ASP A 125 -4.26 8.12 5.33
CA ASP A 125 -5.16 9.21 5.68
C ASP A 125 -4.56 10.60 5.38
N ASP A 126 -5.41 11.62 5.40
CA ASP A 126 -5.12 13.05 5.21
C ASP A 126 -4.14 13.68 6.24
N ARG A 127 -3.49 12.83 7.04
CA ARG A 127 -2.46 13.15 8.04
C ARG A 127 -1.16 12.37 7.79
N GLY A 128 -1.10 11.57 6.72
CA GLY A 128 0.01 10.69 6.37
C GLY A 128 0.03 9.36 7.15
N THR A 129 -1.04 8.98 7.83
CA THR A 129 -1.08 7.74 8.63
C THR A 129 -1.40 6.55 7.71
N LEU A 130 -0.54 5.53 7.71
CA LEU A 130 -0.80 4.26 7.02
C LEU A 130 -1.60 3.30 7.90
N GLY A 131 -2.77 2.87 7.41
CA GLY A 131 -3.58 1.80 8.00
C GLY A 131 -3.55 0.54 7.14
N ALA A 132 -3.18 -0.60 7.71
CA ALA A 132 -3.28 -1.90 7.06
C ALA A 132 -4.75 -2.37 6.95
N PRO A 133 -5.10 -3.25 5.99
CA PRO A 133 -6.43 -3.82 5.90
C PRO A 133 -6.71 -4.71 7.11
N TRP A 134 -7.92 -4.59 7.66
CA TRP A 134 -8.41 -5.44 8.73
C TRP A 134 -8.81 -6.80 8.16
N THR A 135 -8.26 -7.87 8.72
CA THR A 135 -8.77 -9.22 8.50
C THR A 135 -9.98 -9.44 9.41
N LEU A 136 -11.05 -10.04 8.87
CA LEU A 136 -12.28 -10.34 9.61
C LEU A 136 -12.47 -11.85 9.75
N ASP A 137 -12.65 -12.31 10.99
CA ASP A 137 -12.92 -13.72 11.27
C ASP A 137 -14.38 -14.09 10.99
N GLY A 138 -14.62 -15.08 10.14
CA GLY A 138 -15.96 -15.55 9.78
C GLY A 138 -16.60 -14.77 8.61
N ASP A 139 -17.85 -15.05 8.29
CA ASP A 139 -18.49 -14.58 7.05
C ASP A 139 -19.04 -13.15 7.15
N PHE A 140 -18.18 -12.13 7.04
CA PHE A 140 -18.64 -10.73 6.92
C PHE A 140 -19.13 -10.42 5.50
N ALA A 141 -20.35 -10.86 5.20
CA ALA A 141 -20.98 -10.79 3.88
C ALA A 141 -21.08 -9.38 3.23
N ALA A 142 -20.70 -8.31 3.93
CA ALA A 142 -20.64 -6.96 3.37
C ALA A 142 -19.30 -6.63 2.68
N CYS A 143 -18.19 -7.21 3.13
CA CYS A 143 -16.84 -7.03 2.58
C CYS A 143 -15.87 -8.03 3.22
N GLN A 144 -15.63 -9.18 2.57
CA GLN A 144 -14.78 -10.22 3.15
C GLN A 144 -13.29 -9.89 2.96
N SER A 145 -12.75 -9.15 3.93
CA SER A 145 -11.38 -8.66 3.93
C SER A 145 -10.43 -9.63 4.64
N GLY A 146 -9.30 -9.90 3.99
CA GLY A 146 -8.30 -10.85 4.44
C GLY A 146 -7.22 -11.08 3.37
N PRO A 147 -6.46 -12.18 3.48
CA PRO A 147 -5.45 -12.57 2.51
C PRO A 147 -6.04 -12.91 1.13
N LEU A 148 -5.15 -13.08 0.15
CA LEU A 148 -5.50 -13.63 -1.17
C LEU A 148 -6.23 -14.98 -1.04
N PRO A 149 -7.21 -15.26 -1.93
CA PRO A 149 -8.04 -16.46 -1.84
C PRO A 149 -7.21 -17.74 -1.93
N THR A 150 -7.83 -18.88 -1.63
CA THR A 150 -7.19 -20.20 -1.78
C THR A 150 -8.06 -21.07 -2.69
N PRO A 151 -7.56 -21.53 -3.85
CA PRO A 151 -6.23 -21.29 -4.43
C PRO A 151 -6.06 -19.85 -4.98
N PHE A 152 -4.81 -19.48 -5.31
CA PHE A 152 -4.50 -18.31 -6.14
C PHE A 152 -3.19 -18.54 -6.92
N ALA A 153 -3.26 -19.51 -7.83
CA ALA A 153 -2.16 -20.00 -8.65
C ALA A 153 -1.83 -19.05 -9.83
N PRO A 154 -0.70 -19.23 -10.53
CA PRO A 154 -0.37 -18.48 -11.73
C PRO A 154 -1.51 -18.44 -12.76
N GLY A 155 -1.90 -17.23 -13.17
CA GLY A 155 -3.01 -16.96 -14.07
C GLY A 155 -4.40 -16.89 -13.43
N ASP A 156 -4.54 -17.14 -12.12
CA ASP A 156 -5.81 -16.92 -11.41
C ASP A 156 -6.09 -15.42 -11.24
N SER A 157 -7.35 -15.02 -11.39
CA SER A 157 -7.84 -13.66 -11.12
C SER A 157 -8.93 -13.65 -10.05
N ALA A 158 -8.99 -12.60 -9.25
CA ALA A 158 -10.01 -12.39 -8.22
C ALA A 158 -10.36 -10.91 -8.05
N GLU A 159 -11.61 -10.63 -7.72
CA GLU A 159 -12.05 -9.37 -7.11
C GLU A 159 -12.13 -9.62 -5.60
N ILE A 160 -11.44 -8.81 -4.78
CA ILE A 160 -11.56 -8.88 -3.31
C ILE A 160 -11.94 -7.53 -2.72
N CYS A 161 -12.54 -7.57 -1.52
CA CYS A 161 -12.95 -6.37 -0.80
C CYS A 161 -12.13 -6.24 0.48
N LEU A 162 -11.35 -5.16 0.59
CA LEU A 162 -10.53 -4.85 1.75
C LEU A 162 -11.23 -3.84 2.67
N VAL A 163 -11.23 -4.11 3.97
CA VAL A 163 -11.76 -3.20 4.99
C VAL A 163 -10.60 -2.42 5.61
N PHE A 164 -10.63 -1.10 5.47
CA PHE A 164 -9.70 -0.20 6.15
C PHE A 164 -10.43 0.67 7.17
N LEU A 165 -9.74 1.04 8.24
CA LEU A 165 -10.27 1.87 9.31
C LEU A 165 -9.39 3.11 9.49
N ALA A 166 -9.85 4.27 9.02
CA ALA A 166 -9.18 5.54 9.30
C ALA A 166 -9.53 6.04 10.71
N PRO A 167 -8.63 6.75 11.42
CA PRO A 167 -8.92 7.40 12.71
C PRO A 167 -10.11 8.38 12.64
N ASP A 168 -10.72 8.71 13.78
CA ASP A 168 -11.76 9.75 13.77
C ASP A 168 -11.20 11.11 13.30
N GLY A 169 -12.04 11.84 12.60
CA GLY A 169 -11.71 13.09 11.92
C GLY A 169 -10.79 12.92 10.71
N ALA A 170 -10.29 11.72 10.41
CA ALA A 170 -9.38 11.50 9.28
C ALA A 170 -10.16 11.09 8.03
N HIS A 171 -9.61 11.36 6.86
CA HIS A 171 -10.17 11.00 5.56
C HIS A 171 -9.11 10.28 4.74
N VAL A 172 -9.51 9.32 3.90
CA VAL A 172 -8.57 8.69 2.96
C VAL A 172 -8.03 9.72 1.96
N GLU A 173 -6.72 9.70 1.77
CA GLU A 173 -6.01 10.46 0.74
C GLU A 173 -5.76 9.56 -0.48
N ASP A 174 -5.15 8.40 -0.25
CA ASP A 174 -4.85 7.39 -1.27
C ASP A 174 -4.88 5.95 -0.69
N VAL A 175 -4.80 4.97 -1.59
CA VAL A 175 -4.44 3.58 -1.26
C VAL A 175 -3.05 3.34 -1.85
N VAL A 176 -2.14 2.71 -1.12
CA VAL A 176 -0.74 2.54 -1.54
C VAL A 176 -0.22 1.13 -1.37
N PHE A 177 0.72 0.77 -2.23
CA PHE A 177 1.57 -0.40 -2.10
C PHE A 177 2.93 0.00 -1.54
N GLU A 178 3.26 -0.49 -0.33
CA GLU A 178 4.54 -0.22 0.33
C GLU A 178 5.08 -1.53 0.96
N PRO A 179 5.79 -2.37 0.20
CA PRO A 179 6.22 -3.70 0.66
C PRO A 179 7.29 -3.68 1.75
N THR A 180 8.00 -2.56 1.93
CA THR A 180 9.05 -2.37 2.95
C THR A 180 9.17 -0.90 3.32
N GLU A 181 9.48 -0.60 4.58
CA GLU A 181 9.74 0.78 5.07
C GLU A 181 10.76 1.51 4.19
N GLY A 182 10.40 2.71 3.72
CA GLY A 182 11.27 3.54 2.88
C GLY A 182 11.25 3.20 1.39
N TYR A 183 10.35 2.30 0.95
CA TYR A 183 9.95 2.18 -0.44
C TYR A 183 9.15 3.42 -0.87
N ASP A 184 9.35 3.90 -2.11
CA ASP A 184 8.58 5.03 -2.66
C ASP A 184 7.23 4.51 -3.17
N PRO A 185 6.08 4.78 -2.52
CA PRO A 185 4.89 3.96 -2.71
C PRO A 185 4.18 4.19 -4.04
N ILE A 186 3.77 3.10 -4.69
CA ILE A 186 2.81 3.16 -5.81
C ILE A 186 1.46 3.52 -5.19
N SER A 187 0.84 4.60 -5.66
CA SER A 187 -0.30 5.24 -5.00
C SER A 187 -1.49 5.38 -5.94
N TRP A 188 -2.69 5.02 -5.48
CA TRP A 188 -3.94 5.16 -6.24
C TRP A 188 -4.86 6.20 -5.59
N THR A 189 -5.36 7.14 -6.40
CA THR A 189 -6.26 8.23 -5.97
C THR A 189 -7.53 8.31 -6.83
N GLY A 190 -8.59 8.95 -6.33
CA GLY A 190 -9.81 9.15 -7.11
C GLY A 190 -11.02 9.57 -6.27
N GLU A 191 -12.22 9.52 -6.86
CA GLU A 191 -13.45 9.87 -6.14
C GLU A 191 -13.82 8.80 -5.12
N VAL A 192 -13.84 9.19 -3.84
CA VAL A 192 -14.25 8.34 -2.72
C VAL A 192 -15.77 8.37 -2.58
N ALA A 193 -16.42 7.23 -2.74
CA ALA A 193 -17.87 7.13 -2.66
C ALA A 193 -18.39 7.36 -1.23
N ALA A 194 -19.19 8.40 -1.03
CA ALA A 194 -19.74 8.78 0.27
C ALA A 194 -20.73 7.75 0.85
N PRO A 195 -20.94 7.68 2.19
CA PRO A 195 -21.72 6.62 2.81
C PRO A 195 -23.19 6.61 2.38
N ARG A 196 -23.63 5.49 1.79
CA ARG A 196 -24.99 5.30 1.28
C ARG A 196 -26.03 5.77 2.29
N LYS A 197 -26.97 6.63 1.85
CA LYS A 197 -28.04 7.17 2.71
C LYS A 197 -28.97 6.02 3.14
N LYS A 198 -29.22 5.87 4.45
CA LYS A 198 -30.23 4.91 4.96
C LYS A 198 -31.56 5.22 4.26
N LYS A 199 -32.14 4.24 3.55
CA LYS A 199 -33.46 4.40 2.91
C LYS A 199 -34.47 4.80 4.02
N PRO A 200 -35.32 5.82 3.81
CA PRO A 200 -36.34 6.17 4.79
C PRO A 200 -37.20 4.94 5.08
N GLY A 201 -37.30 4.56 6.35
CA GLY A 201 -38.15 3.45 6.78
C GLY A 201 -39.58 3.73 6.33
N ARG A 202 -40.19 2.76 5.62
CA ARG A 202 -41.57 2.88 5.15
C ARG A 202 -42.48 3.01 6.36
N ALA A 203 -42.87 4.24 6.69
CA ALA A 203 -43.64 4.54 7.89
C ALA A 203 -44.87 3.63 7.95
N ALA A 204 -44.93 2.79 8.99
CA ALA A 204 -46.05 1.89 9.20
C ALA A 204 -47.31 2.73 9.38
N ARG A 205 -48.14 2.78 8.34
CA ARG A 205 -49.37 3.55 8.29
C ARG A 205 -50.35 2.99 9.32
N ARG A 206 -50.30 3.50 10.55
CA ARG A 206 -51.25 3.23 11.64
C ARG A 206 -52.66 3.59 11.16
N THR A 207 -53.35 2.63 10.56
CA THR A 207 -54.78 2.72 10.30
C THR A 207 -55.52 2.49 11.60
N GLY A 208 -55.81 3.58 12.30
CA GLY A 208 -56.77 3.56 13.39
C GLY A 208 -58.18 3.28 12.85
N ARG A 209 -58.79 2.22 13.35
CA ARG A 209 -60.23 2.13 13.63
C ARG A 209 -60.32 1.75 15.13
N GLY A 210 -61.14 2.40 15.96
CA GLY A 210 -62.32 3.21 15.63
C GLY A 210 -63.54 2.32 15.68
#